data_AF-A0A817LNG6-F1
#
_entry.id   AF-A0A817LNG6-F1
#
_cell.length_a   1.000
_cell.length_b   1.000
_cell.length_c   1.000
_cell.angle_alpha   90.00
_cell.angle_beta   90.00
_cell.angle_gamma   90.00
#
_symmetry.space_group_name_H-M   'P 1'
#
loop_
_entity.id
_entity.type
_entity.pdbx_description
1 polymer ?
#
loop_
_entity_poly.entity_id
_entity_poly.type
_entity_poly.pdbx_seq_one_letter_code
_entity_poly.pdbx_strand_id
1 'polypeptide(L)'
;MSRNIHQHQQYERNSTTRLPSPIRKTVSKYVHCGLSQSQIKLSLIQDHPHSPIHETKLINLINYERRKNRREIFSASQKHKKIIFPQSRRLMCWSHMIRKCRLHRNLVPKDLWPSMDQDIHSLQLSFSDDIFNNGVKLFLQKWNAIPSMKNFMEYFVEQWITKLPYWYEGAVFGKPATNNGCESMNAIIKQKYTLRNKLHLSAFLPKVEQMLKNWSDKADSSPFSNNTTISSDTELQAYQWSLTVNQSDILH
;
A
#
# COMPACT_ATOMS: atom_id res chain seq x y z
N MET A 1 -2.97 14.19 -13.07
CA MET A 1 -3.10 12.84 -13.67
C MET A 1 -2.21 12.57 -14.90
N SER A 2 -1.70 13.58 -15.63
CA SER A 2 -1.00 13.37 -16.92
C SER A 2 0.44 12.82 -16.85
N ARG A 3 1.14 12.91 -15.71
CA ARG A 3 2.54 12.41 -15.59
C ARG A 3 2.66 10.88 -15.60
N ASN A 4 1.65 10.15 -15.12
CA ASN A 4 1.67 8.68 -15.10
C ASN A 4 1.40 8.08 -16.48
N ILE A 5 0.56 8.74 -17.30
CA ILE A 5 0.27 8.32 -18.68
C ILE A 5 1.48 8.62 -19.58
N HIS A 6 2.15 9.76 -19.41
CA HIS A 6 3.35 10.07 -20.20
C HIS A 6 4.56 9.19 -19.87
N GLN A 7 4.82 8.87 -18.59
CA GLN A 7 5.88 7.91 -18.24
C GLN A 7 5.55 6.49 -18.73
N HIS A 8 4.27 6.10 -18.73
CA HIS A 8 3.83 4.80 -19.23
C HIS A 8 3.93 4.72 -20.76
N GLN A 9 3.53 5.76 -21.50
CA GLN A 9 3.69 5.85 -22.95
C GLN A 9 5.16 5.95 -23.40
N GLN A 10 6.03 6.62 -22.63
CA GLN A 10 7.47 6.63 -22.90
C GLN A 10 8.13 5.29 -22.57
N TYR A 11 7.73 4.62 -21.48
CA TYR A 11 8.24 3.28 -21.16
C TYR A 11 7.74 2.23 -22.15
N GLU A 12 6.48 2.29 -22.60
CA GLU A 12 5.96 1.46 -23.69
C GLU A 12 6.73 1.69 -24.97
N ARG A 13 6.98 2.96 -25.37
CA ARG A 13 7.82 3.27 -26.54
C ARG A 13 9.26 2.77 -26.40
N ASN A 14 9.84 2.79 -25.20
CA ASN A 14 11.24 2.38 -24.96
C ASN A 14 11.42 0.88 -24.69
N SER A 15 10.37 0.15 -24.28
CA SER A 15 10.40 -1.30 -24.06
C SER A 15 9.88 -2.11 -25.25
N THR A 16 9.09 -1.50 -26.13
CA THR A 16 8.56 -2.11 -27.36
C THR A 16 9.39 -1.80 -28.62
N THR A 17 10.54 -1.13 -28.50
CA THR A 17 11.48 -0.88 -29.60
C THR A 17 12.21 -2.16 -30.03
N ARG A 18 11.45 -2.90 -30.86
CA ARG A 18 11.78 -3.92 -31.85
C ARG A 18 12.24 -5.28 -31.30
N LEU A 19 11.30 -6.02 -30.71
CA LEU A 19 11.15 -7.46 -30.96
C LEU A 19 9.99 -7.69 -31.94
N PRO A 20 10.09 -8.64 -32.89
CA PRO A 20 9.01 -9.00 -33.80
C PRO A 20 7.68 -9.30 -33.09
N SER A 21 6.55 -8.95 -33.73
CA SER A 21 5.20 -9.22 -33.20
C SER A 21 4.97 -10.68 -32.77
N PRO A 22 5.44 -11.70 -33.53
CA PRO A 22 5.32 -13.10 -33.11
C PRO A 22 5.99 -13.39 -31.75
N ILE A 23 7.22 -12.89 -31.54
CA ILE A 23 7.96 -13.07 -30.29
C ILE A 23 7.22 -12.43 -29.11
N ARG A 24 6.57 -11.27 -29.32
CA ARG A 24 5.77 -10.62 -28.26
C ARG A 24 4.56 -11.46 -27.84
N LYS A 25 3.84 -12.03 -28.82
CA LYS A 25 2.71 -12.91 -28.56
C LYS A 25 3.14 -14.17 -27.80
N THR A 26 4.25 -14.78 -28.21
CA THR A 26 4.84 -15.94 -27.54
C THR A 26 5.28 -15.63 -26.10
N VAL A 27 5.98 -14.51 -25.88
CA VAL A 27 6.38 -14.07 -24.52
C VAL A 27 5.15 -13.82 -23.64
N SER A 28 4.12 -13.15 -24.16
CA SER A 28 2.89 -12.89 -23.41
C SER A 28 2.22 -14.21 -23.00
N LYS A 29 2.10 -15.18 -23.92
CA LYS A 29 1.62 -16.54 -23.64
C LYS A 29 2.41 -17.21 -22.51
N TYR A 30 3.74 -17.21 -22.58
CA TYR A 30 4.58 -17.85 -21.57
C TYR A 30 4.54 -17.17 -20.21
N VAL A 31 4.42 -15.83 -20.18
CA VAL A 31 4.19 -15.09 -18.95
C VAL A 31 2.84 -15.44 -18.34
N HIS A 32 1.78 -15.60 -19.15
CA HIS A 32 0.47 -16.05 -18.68
C HIS A 32 0.50 -17.48 -18.13
N CYS A 33 1.28 -18.37 -18.75
CA CYS A 33 1.50 -19.74 -18.26
C CYS A 33 2.43 -19.84 -17.03
N GLY A 34 2.94 -18.72 -16.52
CA GLY A 34 3.71 -18.70 -15.27
C GLY A 34 5.17 -19.13 -15.39
N LEU A 35 5.74 -19.16 -16.61
CA LEU A 35 7.13 -19.58 -16.81
C LEU A 35 8.13 -18.60 -16.17
N SER A 36 9.25 -19.15 -15.69
CA SER A 36 10.41 -18.41 -15.21
C SER A 36 11.12 -17.70 -16.36
N GLN A 37 11.99 -16.73 -16.06
CA GLN A 37 12.73 -16.01 -17.11
C GLN A 37 13.65 -16.95 -17.91
N SER A 38 14.31 -17.90 -17.23
CA SER A 38 15.16 -18.90 -17.88
C SER A 38 14.35 -19.86 -18.76
N GLN A 39 13.18 -20.31 -18.28
CA GLN A 39 12.26 -21.14 -19.07
C GLN A 39 11.76 -20.41 -20.33
N ILE A 40 11.36 -19.14 -20.20
CA ILE A 40 10.94 -18.32 -21.35
C ILE A 40 12.07 -18.17 -22.37
N LYS A 41 13.31 -17.94 -21.91
CA LYS A 41 14.48 -17.80 -22.79
C LYS A 41 14.73 -19.10 -23.59
N LEU A 42 14.69 -20.25 -22.92
CA LEU A 42 14.90 -21.56 -23.54
C LEU A 42 13.78 -21.89 -24.55
N SER A 43 12.51 -21.73 -24.16
CA SER A 43 11.38 -21.99 -25.07
C SER A 43 11.39 -21.07 -26.29
N LEU A 44 11.79 -19.79 -26.13
CA LEU A 44 11.88 -18.87 -27.27
C LEU A 44 12.99 -19.22 -28.26
N ILE A 45 14.12 -19.74 -27.81
CA ILE A 45 15.20 -20.21 -28.69
C ILE A 45 14.72 -21.41 -29.50
N GLN A 46 13.90 -22.29 -28.90
CA GLN A 46 13.30 -23.43 -29.59
C GLN A 46 12.23 -23.00 -30.62
N ASP A 47 11.36 -22.06 -30.26
CA ASP A 47 10.26 -21.62 -31.14
C ASP A 47 10.69 -20.64 -32.24
N HIS A 48 11.78 -19.89 -32.02
CA HIS A 48 12.26 -18.83 -32.92
C HIS A 48 13.79 -18.92 -33.13
N PRO A 49 14.32 -20.04 -33.67
CA PRO A 49 15.76 -20.33 -33.70
C PRO A 49 16.59 -19.34 -34.54
N HIS A 50 15.97 -18.65 -35.51
CA HIS A 50 16.65 -17.70 -36.40
C HIS A 50 16.40 -16.22 -36.04
N SER A 51 15.73 -15.95 -34.91
CA SER A 51 15.43 -14.58 -34.50
C SER A 51 16.56 -14.01 -33.62
N PRO A 52 17.15 -12.85 -33.96
CA PRO A 52 18.09 -12.17 -33.07
C PRO A 52 17.35 -11.58 -31.87
N ILE A 53 17.37 -12.30 -30.75
CA ILE A 53 16.76 -11.87 -29.49
C ILE A 53 17.83 -11.25 -28.60
N HIS A 54 17.85 -9.92 -28.51
CA HIS A 54 18.67 -9.24 -27.52
C HIS A 54 18.14 -9.48 -26.11
N GLU A 55 18.97 -10.02 -25.24
CA GLU A 55 18.62 -10.42 -23.86
C GLU A 55 17.98 -9.28 -23.06
N THR A 56 18.54 -8.07 -23.12
CA THR A 56 18.00 -6.89 -22.45
C THR A 56 16.58 -6.54 -22.91
N LYS A 57 16.30 -6.68 -24.21
CA LYS A 57 14.95 -6.43 -24.76
C LYS A 57 13.96 -7.49 -24.31
N LEU A 58 14.38 -8.75 -24.29
CA LEU A 58 13.57 -9.86 -23.81
C LEU A 58 13.21 -9.69 -22.32
N ILE A 59 14.19 -9.37 -21.48
CA ILE A 59 13.97 -9.13 -20.04
C ILE A 59 12.98 -7.98 -19.81
N ASN A 60 13.14 -6.88 -20.56
CA ASN A 60 12.22 -5.74 -20.47
C ASN A 60 10.80 -6.13 -20.86
N LEU A 61 10.63 -6.90 -21.93
CA LEU A 61 9.32 -7.38 -22.38
C LEU A 61 8.68 -8.35 -21.37
N ILE A 62 9.44 -9.31 -20.84
CA ILE A 62 8.96 -10.22 -19.79
C ILE A 62 8.49 -9.43 -18.56
N ASN A 63 9.27 -8.43 -18.15
CA ASN A 63 8.92 -7.58 -17.02
C ASN A 63 7.68 -6.72 -17.28
N TYR A 64 7.51 -6.22 -18.51
CA TYR A 64 6.31 -5.50 -18.94
C TYR A 64 5.07 -6.40 -18.87
N GLU A 65 5.09 -7.57 -19.52
CA GLU A 65 3.97 -8.52 -19.52
C GLU A 65 3.61 -8.98 -18.11
N ARG A 66 4.61 -9.25 -17.25
CA ARG A 66 4.39 -9.60 -15.83
C ARG A 66 3.78 -8.47 -15.01
N ARG A 67 4.00 -7.21 -15.38
CA ARG A 67 3.35 -6.06 -14.73
C ARG A 67 1.92 -5.91 -15.23
N LYS A 68 1.69 -6.08 -16.53
CA LYS A 68 0.36 -6.03 -17.15
C LYS A 68 -0.57 -7.09 -16.55
N ASN A 69 -0.15 -8.36 -16.57
CA ASN A 69 -0.94 -9.48 -16.02
C ASN A 69 -1.27 -9.27 -14.52
N ARG A 70 -0.32 -8.76 -13.71
CA ARG A 70 -0.61 -8.42 -12.29
C ARG A 70 -1.69 -7.37 -12.10
N ARG A 71 -1.76 -6.36 -12.98
CA ARG A 71 -2.80 -5.31 -12.90
C ARG A 71 -4.16 -5.90 -13.23
N GLU A 72 -4.23 -6.76 -14.24
CA GLU A 72 -5.45 -7.45 -14.65
C GLU A 72 -5.97 -8.35 -13.53
N ILE A 73 -5.11 -9.19 -12.94
CA ILE A 73 -5.47 -10.05 -11.79
C ILE A 73 -5.95 -9.21 -10.60
N PHE A 74 -5.23 -8.14 -10.26
CA PHE A 74 -5.64 -7.27 -9.15
C PHE A 74 -7.00 -6.60 -9.43
N SER A 75 -7.22 -6.11 -10.64
CA SER A 75 -8.50 -5.53 -11.05
C SER A 75 -9.63 -6.56 -10.98
N ALA A 76 -9.39 -7.78 -11.48
CA ALA A 76 -10.33 -8.88 -11.41
C ALA A 76 -10.66 -9.25 -9.96
N SER A 77 -9.67 -9.32 -9.08
CA SER A 77 -9.87 -9.57 -7.64
C SER A 77 -10.72 -8.47 -6.98
N GLN A 78 -10.51 -7.20 -7.31
CA GLN A 78 -11.34 -6.10 -6.80
C GLN A 78 -12.78 -6.19 -7.30
N LYS A 79 -13.00 -6.62 -8.55
CA LYS A 79 -14.34 -6.88 -9.09
C LYS A 79 -15.02 -8.04 -8.37
N HIS A 80 -14.32 -9.16 -8.19
CA HIS A 80 -14.86 -10.33 -7.49
C HIS A 80 -15.19 -10.03 -6.03
N LYS A 81 -14.41 -9.19 -5.34
CA LYS A 81 -14.69 -8.80 -3.96
C LYS A 81 -16.06 -8.11 -3.81
N LYS A 82 -16.47 -7.30 -4.79
CA LYS A 82 -17.80 -6.66 -4.82
C LYS A 82 -18.94 -7.67 -5.04
N ILE A 83 -18.67 -8.74 -5.78
CA ILE A 83 -19.66 -9.80 -6.05
C ILE A 83 -19.85 -10.66 -4.80
N ILE A 84 -18.75 -11.05 -4.15
CA ILE A 84 -18.76 -11.98 -3.01
C ILE A 84 -19.18 -11.27 -1.71
N PHE A 85 -18.78 -10.00 -1.52
CA PHE A 85 -19.09 -9.23 -0.32
C PHE A 85 -19.72 -7.86 -0.67
N PRO A 86 -20.96 -7.85 -1.18
CA PRO A 86 -21.60 -6.64 -1.70
C PRO A 86 -21.80 -5.56 -0.63
N GLN A 87 -21.95 -5.95 0.63
CA GLN A 87 -22.12 -5.02 1.76
C GLN A 87 -20.79 -4.64 2.45
N SER A 88 -19.65 -5.14 1.96
CA SER A 88 -18.37 -4.84 2.61
C SER A 88 -17.92 -3.41 2.34
N ARG A 89 -17.59 -2.69 3.42
CA ARG A 89 -16.87 -1.41 3.32
C ARG A 89 -15.39 -1.68 3.11
N ARG A 90 -14.78 -0.95 2.16
CA ARG A 90 -13.33 -1.01 1.95
C ARG A 90 -12.64 -0.04 2.91
N LEU A 91 -12.12 -0.59 4.00
CA LEU A 91 -11.18 0.11 4.86
C LEU A 91 -9.87 0.41 4.12
N MET A 92 -9.35 1.60 4.36
CA MET A 92 -8.06 2.05 3.87
C MET A 92 -7.11 2.21 5.04
N CYS A 93 -5.96 1.56 4.97
CA CYS A 93 -4.95 1.69 6.02
C CYS A 93 -4.44 3.14 6.07
N TRP A 94 -4.43 3.72 7.26
CA TRP A 94 -3.88 5.05 7.53
C TRP A 94 -2.44 5.19 7.01
N SER A 95 -1.54 4.27 7.39
CA SER A 95 -0.12 4.29 6.99
C SER A 95 0.05 4.31 5.46
N HIS A 96 -0.85 3.63 4.73
CA HIS A 96 -0.86 3.66 3.28
C HIS A 96 -1.33 4.99 2.72
N MET A 97 -2.40 5.54 3.27
CA MET A 97 -2.95 6.82 2.88
C MET A 97 -1.92 7.94 3.09
N ILE A 98 -1.40 8.10 4.32
CA ILE A 98 -0.50 9.20 4.66
C ILE A 98 0.81 9.12 3.88
N ARG A 99 1.34 7.92 3.62
CA ARG A 99 2.51 7.73 2.75
C ARG A 99 2.24 8.23 1.34
N LYS A 100 1.04 8.00 0.80
CA LYS A 100 0.67 8.50 -0.53
C LYS A 100 0.51 10.02 -0.54
N CYS A 101 -0.03 10.62 0.50
CA CYS A 101 -0.06 12.09 0.65
C CYS A 101 1.36 12.67 0.69
N ARG A 102 2.26 12.09 1.48
CA ARG A 102 3.68 12.49 1.55
C ARG A 102 4.43 12.37 0.22
N LEU A 103 4.08 11.39 -0.62
CA LEU A 103 4.62 11.28 -1.98
C LEU A 103 4.13 12.40 -2.92
N HIS A 104 2.99 13.02 -2.62
CA HIS A 104 2.44 14.16 -3.34
C HIS A 104 2.69 15.49 -2.62
N ARG A 105 3.55 15.51 -1.58
CA ARG A 105 3.89 16.74 -0.84
C ARG A 105 4.47 17.84 -1.73
N ASN A 106 5.06 17.48 -2.88
CA ASN A 106 5.60 18.41 -3.85
C ASN A 106 4.52 19.21 -4.60
N LEU A 107 3.24 18.86 -4.44
CA LEU A 107 2.10 19.66 -4.89
C LEU A 107 1.72 20.76 -3.89
N VAL A 108 2.36 20.79 -2.71
CA VAL A 108 2.10 21.72 -1.61
C VAL A 108 3.34 22.60 -1.43
N PRO A 109 3.20 23.92 -1.22
CA PRO A 109 4.28 24.78 -0.75
C PRO A 109 4.94 24.22 0.52
N LYS A 110 6.27 24.33 0.61
CA LYS A 110 7.06 23.70 1.68
C LYS A 110 6.69 24.18 3.08
N ASP A 111 6.38 25.47 3.18
CA ASP A 111 5.95 26.19 4.38
C ASP A 111 4.57 25.74 4.88
N LEU A 112 3.67 25.33 3.97
CA LEU A 112 2.31 24.92 4.32
C LEU A 112 2.20 23.43 4.68
N TRP A 113 3.13 22.59 4.21
CA TRP A 113 3.07 21.14 4.43
C TRP A 113 2.99 20.73 5.92
N PRO A 114 3.78 21.28 6.85
CA PRO A 114 3.70 20.87 8.26
C PRO A 114 2.31 21.07 8.86
N SER A 115 1.67 22.21 8.58
CA SER A 115 0.30 22.49 9.07
C SER A 115 -0.73 21.58 8.40
N MET A 116 -0.58 21.31 7.10
CA MET A 116 -1.47 20.39 6.40
C MET A 116 -1.33 18.93 6.87
N ASP A 117 -0.10 18.43 7.05
CA ASP A 117 0.13 17.06 7.55
C ASP A 117 -0.51 16.91 8.93
N GLN A 118 -0.37 17.92 9.79
CA GLN A 118 -1.02 17.96 11.10
C GLN A 118 -2.55 17.92 11.00
N ASP A 119 -3.17 18.73 10.14
CA ASP A 119 -4.62 18.71 9.95
C ASP A 119 -5.12 17.36 9.40
N ILE A 120 -4.36 16.71 8.51
CA ILE A 120 -4.68 15.36 8.00
C ILE A 120 -4.60 14.33 9.15
N HIS A 121 -3.62 14.47 10.04
CA HIS A 121 -3.51 13.67 11.26
C HIS A 121 -4.72 13.91 12.18
N SER A 122 -5.17 15.14 12.37
CA SER A 122 -6.38 15.44 13.16
C SER A 122 -7.63 14.80 12.57
N LEU A 123 -7.80 14.81 11.24
CA LEU A 123 -8.90 14.10 10.58
C LEU A 123 -8.87 12.59 10.87
N GLN A 124 -7.67 11.98 10.92
CA GLN A 124 -7.52 10.56 11.17
C GLN A 124 -8.04 10.14 12.55
N LEU A 125 -7.91 11.02 13.54
CA LEU A 125 -8.35 10.79 14.92
C LEU A 125 -9.87 10.91 15.10
N SER A 126 -10.62 11.23 14.03
CA SER A 126 -12.08 11.25 14.08
C SER A 126 -12.60 9.86 14.49
N PHE A 127 -13.44 9.81 15.52
CA PHE A 127 -13.98 8.55 16.08
C PHE A 127 -15.42 8.24 15.63
N SER A 128 -16.03 9.10 14.80
CA SER A 128 -17.32 8.85 14.18
C SER A 128 -17.39 9.45 12.76
N ASP A 129 -18.33 8.94 11.97
CA ASP A 129 -18.61 9.45 10.62
C ASP A 129 -18.98 10.94 10.66
N ASP A 130 -19.75 11.39 11.65
CA ASP A 130 -20.18 12.79 11.78
C ASP A 130 -19.02 13.73 12.07
N ILE A 131 -18.14 13.35 13.01
CA ILE A 131 -16.95 14.15 13.34
C ILE A 131 -16.01 14.20 12.15
N PHE A 132 -15.81 13.06 11.46
CA PHE A 132 -14.99 13.01 10.26
C PHE A 132 -15.56 13.91 9.16
N ASN A 133 -16.85 13.81 8.87
CA ASN A 133 -17.51 14.60 7.82
C ASN A 133 -17.47 16.10 8.13
N ASN A 134 -17.69 16.51 9.38
CA ASN A 134 -17.58 17.90 9.78
C ASN A 134 -16.13 18.39 9.74
N GLY A 135 -15.18 17.57 10.19
CA GLY A 135 -13.75 17.86 10.07
C GLY A 135 -13.33 18.04 8.61
N VAL A 136 -13.81 17.18 7.70
CA VAL A 136 -13.55 17.31 6.25
C VAL A 136 -14.13 18.61 5.71
N LYS A 137 -15.34 19.03 6.10
CA LYS A 137 -15.90 20.32 5.67
C LYS A 137 -14.99 21.49 6.07
N LEU A 138 -14.56 21.53 7.32
CA LEU A 138 -13.65 22.57 7.83
C LEU A 138 -12.28 22.53 7.14
N PHE A 139 -11.73 21.33 6.95
CA PHE A 139 -10.48 21.09 6.23
C PHE A 139 -10.55 21.63 4.79
N LEU A 140 -11.62 21.31 4.07
CA LEU A 140 -11.83 21.78 2.69
C LEU A 140 -11.99 23.30 2.64
N GLN A 141 -12.72 23.90 3.58
CA GLN A 141 -12.86 25.36 3.67
C GLN A 141 -11.50 26.05 3.85
N LYS A 142 -10.68 25.58 4.80
CA LYS A 142 -9.35 26.13 5.07
C LYS A 142 -8.42 26.02 3.86
N TRP A 143 -8.30 24.82 3.29
CA TRP A 143 -7.25 24.55 2.30
C TRP A 143 -7.64 24.88 0.86
N ASN A 144 -8.94 24.91 0.52
CA ASN A 144 -9.38 25.40 -0.80
C ASN A 144 -9.29 26.93 -0.92
N ALA A 145 -9.27 27.67 0.20
CA ALA A 145 -9.09 29.12 0.18
C ALA A 145 -7.71 29.56 -0.32
N ILE A 146 -6.73 28.64 -0.37
CA ILE A 146 -5.35 28.92 -0.76
C ILE A 146 -5.12 28.45 -2.21
N PRO A 147 -4.93 29.36 -3.20
CA PRO A 147 -4.84 28.99 -4.61
C PRO A 147 -3.69 28.01 -4.93
N SER A 148 -2.56 28.13 -4.25
CA SER A 148 -1.38 27.26 -4.44
C SER A 148 -1.63 25.80 -4.01
N MET A 149 -2.71 25.53 -3.28
CA MET A 149 -3.07 24.20 -2.77
C MET A 149 -3.96 23.41 -3.72
N LYS A 150 -4.52 24.05 -4.75
CA LYS A 150 -5.54 23.50 -5.65
C LYS A 150 -5.21 22.09 -6.15
N ASN A 151 -4.01 21.89 -6.69
CA ASN A 151 -3.59 20.60 -7.26
C ASN A 151 -3.55 19.47 -6.22
N PHE A 152 -3.12 19.77 -5.00
CA PHE A 152 -3.11 18.78 -3.92
C PHE A 152 -4.54 18.49 -3.44
N MET A 153 -5.37 19.53 -3.30
CA MET A 153 -6.75 19.38 -2.82
C MET A 153 -7.62 18.58 -3.80
N GLU A 154 -7.48 18.82 -5.10
CA GLU A 154 -8.14 18.00 -6.14
C GLU A 154 -7.75 16.52 -6.00
N TYR A 155 -6.45 16.24 -5.85
CA TYR A 155 -5.96 14.88 -5.61
C TYR A 155 -6.51 14.28 -4.30
N PHE A 156 -6.51 15.06 -3.21
CA PHE A 156 -6.90 14.60 -1.89
C PHE A 156 -8.39 14.25 -1.84
N VAL A 157 -9.25 15.13 -2.38
CA VAL A 157 -10.70 14.93 -2.47
C VAL A 157 -11.03 13.72 -3.33
N GLU A 158 -10.40 13.60 -4.51
CA GLU A 158 -10.68 12.50 -5.42
C GLU A 158 -10.30 11.15 -4.81
N GLN A 159 -9.10 11.04 -4.23
CA GLN A 159 -8.62 9.74 -3.73
C GLN A 159 -9.13 9.40 -2.33
N TRP A 160 -9.11 10.35 -1.39
CA TRP A 160 -9.23 10.07 0.04
C TRP A 160 -10.55 10.50 0.65
N ILE A 161 -11.34 11.33 -0.05
CA ILE A 161 -12.69 11.68 0.39
C ILE A 161 -13.74 10.95 -0.44
N THR A 162 -13.54 10.85 -1.76
CA THR A 162 -14.55 10.27 -2.66
C THR A 162 -14.33 8.77 -2.85
N LYS A 163 -13.12 8.37 -3.25
CA LYS A 163 -12.87 6.98 -3.68
C LYS A 163 -12.61 6.01 -2.53
N LEU A 164 -11.89 6.45 -1.50
CA LEU A 164 -11.45 5.62 -0.37
C LEU A 164 -11.58 6.41 0.96
N PRO A 165 -12.79 6.77 1.42
CA PRO A 165 -13.00 7.64 2.59
C PRO A 165 -12.65 7.01 3.95
N TYR A 166 -12.64 5.68 4.03
CA TYR A 166 -12.59 4.97 5.31
C TYR A 166 -11.16 4.74 5.81
N TRP A 167 -10.46 5.81 6.23
CA TRP A 167 -9.07 5.78 6.74
C TRP A 167 -8.89 6.40 8.14
N TYR A 168 -9.95 6.89 8.77
CA TYR A 168 -9.97 7.43 10.15
C TYR A 168 -10.31 6.33 11.17
N GLU A 169 -9.96 6.53 12.45
CA GLU A 169 -10.17 5.55 13.54
C GLU A 169 -11.63 5.12 13.67
N GLY A 170 -12.56 6.07 13.57
CA GLY A 170 -14.00 5.85 13.67
C GLY A 170 -14.63 5.08 12.51
N ALA A 171 -13.88 4.80 11.43
CA ALA A 171 -14.46 4.18 10.25
C ALA A 171 -14.93 2.74 10.50
N VAL A 172 -14.26 2.03 11.42
CA VAL A 172 -14.70 0.74 11.95
C VAL A 172 -14.22 0.62 13.41
N PHE A 173 -15.18 0.49 14.32
CA PHE A 173 -14.91 0.30 15.75
C PHE A 173 -14.19 -1.03 16.03
N GLY A 174 -13.23 -1.01 16.97
CA GLY A 174 -12.53 -2.21 17.43
C GLY A 174 -11.58 -2.84 16.42
N LYS A 175 -11.20 -2.12 15.36
CA LYS A 175 -10.16 -2.56 14.41
C LYS A 175 -9.02 -1.52 14.40
N PRO A 176 -7.76 -1.96 14.40
CA PRO A 176 -6.65 -1.01 14.35
C PRO A 176 -6.64 -0.26 13.01
N ALA A 177 -6.51 1.07 13.03
CA ALA A 177 -6.36 1.88 11.82
C ALA A 177 -5.04 1.62 11.07
N THR A 178 -4.07 1.01 11.74
CA THR A 178 -2.80 0.58 11.14
C THR A 178 -2.84 -0.90 10.79
N ASN A 179 -2.41 -1.23 9.57
CA ASN A 179 -2.17 -2.61 9.14
C ASN A 179 -0.75 -3.10 9.54
N ASN A 180 -0.12 -2.46 10.52
CA ASN A 180 1.30 -2.68 10.88
C ASN A 180 1.57 -4.14 11.20
N GLY A 181 0.62 -4.86 11.82
CA GLY A 181 0.74 -6.30 12.05
C GLY A 181 0.86 -7.10 10.75
N CYS A 182 -0.02 -6.85 9.78
CA CYS A 182 0.03 -7.50 8.48
C CYS A 182 1.26 -7.09 7.67
N GLU A 183 1.69 -5.82 7.73
CA GLU A 183 2.87 -5.34 7.01
C GLU A 183 4.17 -5.89 7.60
N SER A 184 4.28 -5.90 8.92
CA SER A 184 5.42 -6.49 9.65
C SER A 184 5.51 -7.99 9.37
N MET A 185 4.40 -8.72 9.46
CA MET A 185 4.36 -10.14 9.12
C MET A 185 4.77 -10.37 7.66
N ASN A 186 4.23 -9.59 6.72
CA ASN A 186 4.63 -9.67 5.31
C ASN A 186 6.12 -9.36 5.11
N ALA A 187 6.70 -8.43 5.86
CA ALA A 187 8.12 -8.11 5.81
C ALA A 187 8.96 -9.29 6.30
N ILE A 188 8.57 -9.94 7.40
CA ILE A 188 9.23 -11.15 7.93
C ILE A 188 9.19 -12.28 6.91
N ILE A 189 8.02 -12.55 6.29
CA ILE A 189 7.87 -13.57 5.24
C ILE A 189 8.84 -13.29 4.10
N LYS A 190 8.83 -12.06 3.60
CA LYS A 190 9.68 -11.62 2.49
C LYS A 190 11.16 -11.69 2.84
N GLN A 191 11.57 -11.32 4.04
CA GLN A 191 12.98 -11.23 4.41
C GLN A 191 13.56 -12.57 4.85
N LYS A 192 12.83 -13.37 5.61
CA LYS A 192 13.36 -14.59 6.25
C LYS A 192 13.06 -15.87 5.48
N TYR A 193 11.92 -15.92 4.79
CA TYR A 193 11.43 -17.19 4.23
C TYR A 193 11.50 -17.22 2.72
N THR A 194 11.11 -16.14 2.05
CA THR A 194 11.11 -16.09 0.57
C THR A 194 12.29 -15.32 -0.01
N LEU A 195 13.09 -14.63 0.81
CA LEU A 195 14.19 -13.77 0.37
C LEU A 195 13.78 -12.79 -0.75
N ARG A 196 12.55 -12.29 -0.69
CA ARG A 196 11.88 -11.43 -1.68
C ARG A 196 11.75 -12.06 -3.08
N ASN A 197 12.03 -13.36 -3.21
CA ASN A 197 11.85 -14.13 -4.43
C ASN A 197 10.42 -14.69 -4.53
N LYS A 198 9.98 -14.89 -5.77
CA LYS A 198 8.75 -15.65 -6.05
C LYS A 198 9.12 -17.13 -6.08
N LEU A 199 8.47 -17.91 -5.24
CA LEU A 199 8.66 -19.35 -5.18
C LEU A 199 7.57 -20.04 -6.00
N HIS A 200 7.93 -21.13 -6.67
CA HIS A 200 6.95 -22.07 -7.20
C HIS A 200 6.25 -22.78 -6.04
N LEU A 201 5.04 -23.29 -6.26
CA LEU A 201 4.24 -23.91 -5.20
C LEU A 201 5.00 -25.01 -4.44
N SER A 202 5.71 -25.88 -5.16
CA SER A 202 6.54 -26.95 -4.59
C SER A 202 7.66 -26.44 -3.69
N ALA A 203 8.24 -25.28 -3.99
CA ALA A 203 9.26 -24.63 -3.15
C ALA A 203 8.66 -23.75 -2.05
N PHE A 204 7.41 -23.34 -2.20
CA PHE A 204 6.70 -22.50 -1.24
C PHE A 204 6.16 -23.31 -0.06
N LEU A 205 5.58 -24.50 -0.31
CA LEU A 205 4.98 -25.32 0.73
C LEU A 205 5.97 -25.69 1.86
N PRO A 206 7.23 -26.11 1.58
CA PRO A 206 8.21 -26.36 2.63
C PRO A 206 8.56 -25.09 3.43
N LYS A 207 8.52 -23.90 2.80
CA LYS A 207 8.73 -22.63 3.49
C LYS A 207 7.56 -22.28 4.40
N VAL A 208 6.34 -22.57 4.01
CA VAL A 208 5.15 -22.41 4.88
C VAL A 208 5.24 -23.35 6.08
N GLU A 209 5.59 -24.61 5.86
CA GLU A 209 5.78 -25.58 6.95
C GLU A 209 6.87 -25.10 7.94
N GLN A 210 8.01 -24.64 7.42
CA GLN A 210 9.09 -24.06 8.22
C GLN A 210 8.62 -22.81 8.99
N MET A 211 7.82 -21.94 8.37
CA MET A 211 7.25 -20.76 9.02
C MET A 211 6.37 -21.15 10.20
N LEU A 212 5.47 -22.13 10.00
CA LEU A 212 4.54 -22.59 11.02
C LEU A 212 5.30 -23.19 12.20
N LYS A 213 6.25 -24.09 11.96
CA LYS A 213 7.12 -24.67 13.00
C LYS A 213 7.82 -23.57 13.82
N ASN A 214 8.52 -22.66 13.15
CA ASN A 214 9.25 -21.57 13.82
C ASN A 214 8.36 -20.62 14.65
N TRP A 215 7.10 -20.45 14.28
CA TRP A 215 6.16 -19.57 15.00
C TRP A 215 5.46 -20.32 16.14
N SER A 216 5.16 -21.60 15.96
CA SER A 216 4.66 -22.48 17.01
C SER A 216 5.70 -22.65 18.13
N ASP A 217 6.93 -22.99 17.78
CA ASP A 217 8.02 -23.22 18.76
C ASP A 217 8.38 -21.96 19.56
N LYS A 218 8.11 -20.77 19.01
CA LYS A 218 8.33 -19.47 19.68
C LYS A 218 7.15 -19.02 20.54
N ALA A 219 5.94 -19.48 20.27
CA ALA A 219 4.77 -19.12 21.06
C ALA A 219 4.84 -19.73 22.47
N ASP A 220 5.46 -20.90 22.61
CA ASP A 220 5.57 -21.60 23.90
C ASP A 220 6.63 -21.01 24.85
N SER A 221 7.51 -20.12 24.38
CA SER A 221 8.63 -19.57 25.16
C SER A 221 8.47 -18.11 25.62
N SER A 222 7.42 -17.42 25.18
CA SER A 222 7.08 -16.10 25.71
C SER A 222 5.83 -16.24 26.57
N PRO A 223 5.90 -16.18 27.91
CA PRO A 223 4.69 -16.02 28.70
C PRO A 223 3.99 -14.75 28.21
N PHE A 224 2.68 -14.83 27.94
CA PHE A 224 1.88 -13.62 27.86
C PHE A 224 2.12 -12.88 29.18
N SER A 225 2.77 -11.72 29.11
CA SER A 225 2.95 -10.87 30.30
C SER A 225 1.57 -10.41 30.73
N ASN A 226 1.02 -11.03 31.78
CA ASN A 226 -0.21 -10.55 32.43
C ASN A 226 0.03 -9.23 33.17
N ASN A 227 1.29 -8.80 33.29
CA ASN A 227 1.66 -7.54 33.88
C ASN A 227 1.86 -6.53 32.76
N THR A 228 0.93 -5.59 32.66
CA THR A 228 1.16 -4.35 31.90
C THR A 228 2.19 -3.56 32.68
N THR A 229 3.48 -3.68 32.33
CA THR A 229 4.50 -2.79 32.90
C THR A 229 4.31 -1.43 32.26
N ILE A 230 3.49 -0.59 32.89
CA ILE A 230 3.39 0.82 32.54
C ILE A 230 4.78 1.41 32.81
N SER A 231 5.37 2.06 31.81
CA SER A 231 6.64 2.76 31.97
C SER A 231 6.43 3.93 32.94
N SER A 232 7.39 4.16 33.84
CA SER A 232 7.40 5.32 34.75
C SER A 232 7.20 6.65 34.02
N ASP A 233 7.65 6.76 32.77
CA ASP A 233 7.48 7.96 31.95
C ASP A 233 6.02 8.16 31.53
N THR A 234 5.30 7.06 31.30
CA THR A 234 3.87 7.09 30.96
C THR A 234 3.03 7.45 32.20
N GLU A 235 3.40 6.96 33.38
CA GLU A 235 2.78 7.36 34.65
C GLU A 235 3.02 8.84 34.95
N LEU A 236 4.25 9.32 34.75
CA LEU A 236 4.59 10.74 34.94
C LEU A 236 3.79 11.64 34.00
N GLN A 237 3.64 11.25 32.73
CA GLN A 237 2.84 11.99 31.76
C GLN A 237 1.35 12.00 32.11
N ALA A 238 0.79 10.86 32.54
CA ALA A 238 -0.61 10.77 32.97
C ALA A 238 -0.86 11.62 34.23
N TYR A 239 0.06 11.61 35.18
CA TYR A 239 0.00 12.43 36.39
C TYR A 239 0.08 13.93 36.05
N GLN A 240 1.05 14.35 35.23
CA GLN A 240 1.18 15.72 34.76
C GLN A 240 -0.09 16.19 34.05
N TRP A 241 -0.68 15.34 33.20
CA TRP A 241 -1.95 15.63 32.55
C TRP A 241 -3.09 15.82 33.56
N SER A 242 -3.21 14.96 34.58
CA SER A 242 -4.24 15.10 35.61
C SER A 242 -4.15 16.41 36.41
N LEU A 243 -2.92 16.90 36.65
CA LEU A 243 -2.70 18.19 37.31
C LEU A 243 -3.12 19.37 36.42
N THR A 244 -2.89 19.28 35.10
CA THR A 244 -3.30 20.32 34.16
C THR A 244 -4.82 20.43 34.02
N VAL A 245 -5.54 19.31 34.09
CA VAL A 245 -7.01 19.28 34.05
C VAL A 245 -7.62 19.84 35.35
N ASN A 246 -7.06 19.52 36.50
CA ASN A 246 -7.55 20.03 37.78
C ASN A 246 -7.24 21.52 38.01
N GLN A 247 -6.23 22.09 37.35
CA GLN A 247 -5.96 23.53 37.41
C GLN A 247 -6.93 24.35 36.55
N SER A 248 -7.48 23.79 35.48
CA SER A 248 -8.53 24.46 34.68
C SER A 248 -9.89 24.50 35.37
N ASP A 249 -10.16 23.59 36.31
CA ASP A 249 -11.43 23.53 37.05
C ASP A 249 -11.47 24.40 38.32
N ILE A 250 -10.35 25.05 38.68
CA ILE A 250 -10.23 25.92 39.87
C ILE A 250 -10.24 27.42 39.49
N LEU A 251 -10.31 27.76 38.20
CA LEU A 251 -10.33 29.14 37.71
C LEU A 251 -11.67 29.56 37.05
N HIS A 252 -12.77 28.89 37.36
CA HIS A 252 -14.13 29.35 37.05
C HIS A 252 -15.01 29.40 38.30
#